data_AF-A0A7S0SQR3-F1
#
_entry.id   AF-A0A7S0SQR3-F1
#
_cell.length_a   1.000
_cell.length_b   1.000
_cell.length_c   1.000
_cell.angle_alpha   90.00
_cell.angle_beta   90.00
_cell.angle_gamma   90.00
#
_symmetry.space_group_name_H-M   'P 1'
#
loop_
_entity.id
_entity.type
_entity.pdbx_description
1 polymer ?
#
loop_
_entity_poly.entity_id
_entity_poly.type
_entity_poly.pdbx_seq_one_letter_code
_entity_poly.pdbx_strand_id
1 'polypeptide(L)'
;KTPLTHTTPDVTTAINPVKMGAKGVFLVVIKILPLAIYLRSACCKFGLPYLGCDGDMCPVAIGKPGNCVPTANTAEQRAWCENAWVPWTNNLLKQTGVDYAVRCSAKDSYEFAQVLGALEVAGYVLLWVFPQLGAFILTAIMTGAIHFHLTFLKDKPEAIVLQLSLVAASALVMMLDGAPAPGISKSKRA
;
A
#
# COMPACT_ATOMS: atom_id res chain seq x y z
N LYS A 1 25.21 -9.10 -56.81
CA LYS A 1 23.91 -8.83 -56.16
C LYS A 1 23.54 -10.04 -55.32
N THR A 2 23.85 -10.00 -54.03
CA THR A 2 23.55 -11.06 -53.06
C THR A 2 22.28 -10.64 -52.31
N PRO A 3 21.23 -11.46 -52.22
CA PRO A 3 20.03 -11.06 -51.49
C PRO A 3 20.28 -11.16 -49.98
N LEU A 4 20.01 -10.05 -49.27
CA LEU A 4 19.93 -10.02 -47.81
C LEU A 4 18.61 -10.65 -47.38
N THR A 5 18.68 -11.85 -46.80
CA THR A 5 17.54 -12.49 -46.13
C THR A 5 17.32 -11.80 -44.79
N HIS A 6 16.26 -10.97 -44.71
CA HIS A 6 15.77 -10.43 -43.45
C HIS A 6 15.05 -11.54 -42.69
N THR A 7 15.71 -12.13 -41.69
CA THR A 7 15.05 -13.01 -40.73
C THR A 7 14.41 -12.13 -39.66
N THR A 8 13.10 -11.93 -39.73
CA THR A 8 12.33 -11.31 -38.65
C THR A 8 12.35 -12.26 -37.45
N PRO A 9 12.81 -11.86 -36.25
CA PRO A 9 12.66 -12.69 -35.07
C PRO A 9 11.17 -12.76 -34.72
N ASP A 10 10.65 -13.98 -34.74
CA ASP A 10 9.29 -14.31 -34.34
C ASP A 10 9.15 -14.03 -32.83
N VAL A 11 8.54 -12.90 -32.49
CA VAL A 11 8.19 -12.52 -31.10
C VAL A 11 6.90 -13.24 -30.73
N THR A 12 6.95 -14.57 -30.72
CA THR A 12 6.01 -15.40 -29.97
C THR A 12 6.76 -16.07 -28.84
N THR A 13 7.16 -15.27 -27.85
CA THR A 13 7.54 -15.79 -26.53
C THR A 13 6.27 -16.43 -25.96
N ALA A 14 6.11 -17.73 -26.21
CA ALA A 14 5.12 -18.54 -25.54
C ALA A 14 5.30 -18.35 -24.03
N ILE A 15 4.38 -17.62 -23.40
CA ILE A 15 4.30 -17.50 -21.95
C ILE A 15 3.88 -18.87 -21.45
N ASN A 16 4.85 -19.76 -21.28
CA ASN A 16 4.61 -21.03 -20.62
C ASN A 16 4.12 -20.70 -19.21
N PRO A 17 2.90 -21.11 -18.82
CA PRO A 17 2.41 -20.83 -17.48
C PRO A 17 3.35 -21.53 -16.49
N VAL A 18 4.09 -20.73 -15.72
CA VAL A 18 4.92 -21.24 -14.65
C VAL A 18 3.98 -21.93 -13.67
N LYS A 19 4.12 -23.26 -13.55
CA LYS A 19 3.28 -24.06 -12.66
C LYS A 19 3.59 -23.67 -11.23
N MET A 20 2.73 -22.82 -10.65
CA MET A 20 2.93 -22.25 -9.34
C MET A 20 2.51 -23.27 -8.27
N GLY A 21 3.41 -23.59 -7.34
CA GLY A 21 3.08 -24.44 -6.19
C GLY A 21 2.08 -23.76 -5.24
N ALA A 22 1.46 -24.52 -4.33
CA ALA A 22 0.43 -24.01 -3.41
C ALA A 22 0.86 -22.75 -2.62
N LYS A 23 2.13 -22.69 -2.17
CA LYS A 23 2.71 -21.51 -1.50
C LYS A 23 2.70 -20.28 -2.42
N GLY A 24 3.09 -20.45 -3.69
CA GLY A 24 3.10 -19.35 -4.65
C GLY A 24 1.68 -18.87 -4.95
N VAL A 25 0.73 -19.79 -5.16
CA VAL A 25 -0.68 -19.45 -5.39
C VAL A 25 -1.24 -18.68 -4.19
N PHE A 26 -0.96 -19.14 -2.96
CA PHE A 26 -1.37 -18.46 -1.74
C PHE A 26 -0.80 -17.04 -1.62
N LEU A 27 0.50 -16.85 -1.92
CA LEU A 27 1.12 -15.53 -1.92
C LEU A 27 0.52 -14.59 -2.96
N VAL A 28 0.21 -15.09 -4.16
CA VAL A 28 -0.48 -14.31 -5.19
C VAL A 28 -1.87 -13.89 -4.73
N VAL A 29 -2.62 -14.80 -4.11
CA VAL A 29 -3.94 -14.50 -3.55
C VAL A 29 -3.84 -13.39 -2.50
N ILE A 30 -2.85 -13.42 -1.60
CA ILE A 30 -2.63 -12.34 -0.62
C ILE A 30 -2.26 -11.02 -1.30
N LYS A 31 -1.38 -11.04 -2.30
CA LYS A 31 -0.97 -9.82 -3.01
C LYS A 31 -2.12 -9.20 -3.81
N ILE A 32 -3.03 -10.00 -4.33
CA ILE A 32 -4.14 -9.51 -5.17
C ILE A 32 -5.39 -9.16 -4.34
N LEU A 33 -5.82 -10.01 -3.40
CA LEU A 33 -7.10 -9.81 -2.73
C LEU A 33 -7.02 -8.79 -1.59
N PRO A 34 -6.33 -9.05 -0.46
CA PRO A 34 -6.27 -8.07 0.61
C PRO A 34 -5.38 -6.88 0.22
N LEU A 35 -4.20 -7.10 -0.36
CA LEU A 35 -3.25 -5.99 -0.55
C LEU A 35 -3.62 -5.04 -1.71
N ALA A 36 -4.54 -5.41 -2.63
CA ALA A 36 -5.04 -4.46 -3.63
C ALA A 36 -5.91 -3.34 -3.02
N ILE A 37 -6.36 -3.50 -1.77
CA ILE A 37 -7.08 -2.42 -1.07
C ILE A 37 -6.20 -1.17 -0.93
N TYR A 38 -4.88 -1.31 -0.86
CA TYR A 38 -3.96 -0.17 -0.88
C TYR A 38 -4.03 0.62 -2.20
N LEU A 39 -4.33 -0.03 -3.33
CA LEU A 39 -4.54 0.69 -4.60
C LEU A 39 -5.82 1.51 -4.58
N ARG A 40 -6.91 0.97 -4.01
CA ARG A 40 -8.14 1.75 -3.80
C ARG A 40 -7.86 2.95 -2.88
N SER A 41 -7.19 2.70 -1.76
CA SER A 41 -6.79 3.72 -0.78
C SER A 41 -5.98 4.84 -1.45
N ALA A 42 -5.03 4.48 -2.32
CA ALA A 42 -4.22 5.43 -3.08
C ALA A 42 -5.06 6.24 -4.09
N CYS A 43 -5.99 5.61 -4.81
CA CYS A 43 -6.91 6.32 -5.70
C CYS A 43 -7.70 7.41 -4.96
N CYS A 44 -8.19 7.12 -3.76
CA CYS A 44 -8.89 8.09 -2.94
C CYS A 44 -7.97 9.25 -2.49
N LYS A 45 -6.69 8.96 -2.19
CA LYS A 45 -5.70 10.00 -1.86
C LYS A 45 -5.33 10.88 -3.05
N PHE A 46 -5.36 10.35 -4.27
CA PHE A 46 -5.20 11.11 -5.51
C PHE A 46 -6.48 11.85 -5.93
N GLY A 47 -7.60 11.67 -5.23
CA GLY A 47 -8.88 12.30 -5.57
C GLY A 47 -9.49 11.76 -6.87
N LEU A 48 -9.16 10.52 -7.24
CA LEU A 48 -9.76 9.86 -8.40
C LEU A 48 -11.15 9.34 -8.00
N PRO A 49 -12.26 9.80 -8.62
CA PRO A 49 -13.63 9.47 -8.21
C PRO A 49 -14.07 8.08 -8.71
N TYR A 50 -13.26 7.07 -8.44
CA TYR A 50 -13.52 5.68 -8.81
C TYR A 50 -13.43 4.79 -7.58
N LEU A 51 -14.01 3.59 -7.63
CA LEU A 51 -13.91 2.57 -6.56
C LEU A 51 -14.43 3.05 -5.18
N GLY A 52 -15.43 3.93 -5.17
CA GLY A 52 -16.08 4.42 -3.94
C GLY A 52 -15.27 5.50 -3.19
N CYS A 53 -14.51 6.32 -3.91
CA CYS A 53 -13.76 7.45 -3.35
C CYS A 53 -14.57 8.76 -3.31
N ASP A 54 -15.74 8.80 -3.92
CA ASP A 54 -16.62 9.96 -4.15
C ASP A 54 -17.70 10.19 -3.07
N GLY A 55 -17.65 9.43 -1.98
CA GLY A 55 -18.57 9.59 -0.85
C GLY A 55 -18.30 10.81 0.02
N ASP A 56 -19.35 11.27 0.70
CA ASP A 56 -19.24 12.31 1.74
C ASP A 56 -18.46 11.81 2.96
N MET A 57 -17.83 12.73 3.68
CA MET A 57 -17.11 12.40 4.91
C MET A 57 -18.08 11.94 6.00
N CYS A 58 -17.91 10.71 6.50
CA CYS A 58 -18.62 10.29 7.70
C CYS A 58 -18.05 11.03 8.94
N PRO A 59 -18.85 11.76 9.73
CA PRO A 59 -18.35 12.47 10.91
C PRO A 59 -17.63 11.57 11.93
N VAL A 60 -18.07 10.30 12.03
CA VAL A 60 -17.45 9.28 12.89
C VAL A 60 -15.99 9.02 12.52
N ALA A 61 -15.62 9.19 11.24
CA ALA A 61 -14.26 8.98 10.75
C ALA A 61 -13.23 9.94 11.38
N ILE A 62 -13.69 11.04 12.01
CA ILE A 62 -12.87 12.01 12.73
C ILE A 62 -13.31 12.18 14.19
N GLY A 63 -14.02 11.19 14.75
CA GLY A 63 -14.42 11.17 16.15
C GLY A 63 -15.59 12.10 16.47
N LYS A 64 -16.35 12.56 15.47
CA LYS A 64 -17.58 13.33 15.68
C LYS A 64 -18.81 12.41 15.74
N PRO A 65 -19.87 12.77 16.48
CA PRO A 65 -21.11 12.00 16.52
C PRO A 65 -21.73 11.84 15.13
N GLY A 66 -22.22 10.64 14.81
CA GLY A 66 -22.88 10.36 13.54
C GLY A 66 -23.41 8.92 13.48
N ASN A 67 -24.31 8.65 12.53
CA ASN A 67 -24.86 7.33 12.26
C ASN A 67 -24.48 6.86 10.85
N CYS A 68 -23.18 6.80 10.59
CA CYS A 68 -22.60 6.35 9.33
C CYS A 68 -21.38 5.47 9.61
N VAL A 69 -20.97 4.67 8.61
CA VAL A 69 -19.78 3.84 8.68
C VAL A 69 -18.70 4.47 7.79
N PRO A 70 -17.52 4.79 8.33
CA PRO A 70 -16.40 5.27 7.53
C PRO A 70 -16.01 4.27 6.44
N THR A 71 -15.77 4.76 5.23
CA THR A 71 -15.45 3.93 4.05
C THR A 71 -14.06 4.19 3.49
N ALA A 72 -13.27 5.03 4.17
CA ALA A 72 -11.98 5.53 3.73
C ALA A 72 -12.04 6.22 2.35
N ASN A 73 -13.13 6.96 2.07
CA ASN A 73 -13.29 7.73 0.83
C ASN A 73 -12.35 8.95 0.78
N THR A 74 -12.36 9.70 -0.31
CA THR A 74 -11.45 10.85 -0.50
C THR A 74 -11.57 11.88 0.63
N ALA A 75 -12.79 12.19 1.06
CA ALA A 75 -13.02 13.21 2.08
C ALA A 75 -12.48 12.75 3.45
N GLU A 76 -12.69 11.49 3.81
CA GLU A 76 -12.16 10.88 5.03
C GLU A 76 -10.63 10.78 5.00
N GLN A 77 -10.04 10.32 3.90
CA GLN A 77 -8.58 10.21 3.73
C GLN A 77 -7.89 11.57 3.85
N ARG A 78 -8.50 12.61 3.26
CA ARG A 78 -8.02 13.99 3.41
C ARG A 78 -8.11 14.42 4.86
N ALA A 79 -9.25 14.22 5.53
CA ALA A 79 -9.41 14.59 6.93
C ALA A 79 -8.42 13.86 7.85
N TRP A 80 -8.15 12.57 7.62
CA TRP A 80 -7.11 11.83 8.33
C TRP A 80 -5.71 12.38 8.03
N CYS A 81 -5.46 12.79 6.79
CA CYS A 81 -4.19 13.40 6.45
C CYS A 81 -3.95 14.69 7.25
N GLU A 82 -4.96 15.58 7.32
CA GLU A 82 -4.88 16.85 8.06
C GLU A 82 -4.76 16.63 9.57
N ASN A 83 -5.58 15.72 10.14
CA ASN A 83 -5.76 15.59 11.59
C ASN A 83 -4.90 14.49 12.23
N ALA A 84 -4.35 13.56 11.46
CA ALA A 84 -3.55 12.44 11.96
C ALA A 84 -2.11 12.51 11.46
N TRP A 85 -1.94 12.38 10.14
CA TRP A 85 -0.64 12.19 9.52
C TRP A 85 0.23 13.43 9.64
N VAL A 86 -0.34 14.62 9.43
CA VAL A 86 0.40 15.89 9.54
C VAL A 86 0.92 16.13 10.97
N PRO A 87 0.07 16.10 12.03
CA PRO A 87 0.56 16.25 13.40
C PRO A 87 1.64 15.24 13.78
N TRP A 88 1.43 13.96 13.44
CA TRP A 88 2.38 12.89 13.74
C TRP A 88 3.72 13.09 13.02
N THR A 89 3.70 13.32 11.71
CA THR A 89 4.92 13.47 10.90
C THR A 89 5.69 14.74 11.27
N ASN A 90 4.99 15.85 11.52
CA ASN A 90 5.66 17.08 11.95
C ASN A 90 6.26 16.97 13.36
N ASN A 91 5.63 16.22 14.26
CA ASN A 91 6.23 15.94 15.56
C ASN A 91 7.52 15.11 15.42
N LEU A 92 7.53 14.13 14.50
CA LEU A 92 8.72 13.33 14.19
C LEU A 92 9.84 14.18 13.57
N LEU A 93 9.52 15.02 12.56
CA LEU A 93 10.50 15.89 11.89
C LEU A 93 11.14 16.91 12.85
N LYS A 94 10.36 17.45 13.79
CA LYS A 94 10.89 18.33 14.85
C LYS A 94 11.91 17.63 15.73
N GLN A 95 11.74 16.33 16.01
CA GLN A 95 12.69 15.55 16.81
C GLN A 95 13.98 15.25 16.06
N THR A 96 13.96 15.21 14.73
CA THR A 96 15.14 14.94 13.89
C THR A 96 15.91 16.21 13.50
N GLY A 97 15.44 17.40 13.89
CA GLY A 97 16.10 18.67 13.59
C GLY A 97 15.95 19.12 12.13
N VAL A 98 14.99 18.56 11.39
CA VAL A 98 14.71 18.96 10.00
C VAL A 98 13.79 20.17 9.99
N ASP A 99 14.23 21.28 9.39
CA ASP A 99 13.42 22.50 9.22
C ASP A 99 12.46 22.36 8.03
N TYR A 100 11.57 21.38 8.12
CA TYR A 100 10.51 21.14 7.15
C TYR A 100 9.24 20.73 7.88
N ALA A 101 8.10 21.26 7.43
CA ALA A 101 6.79 20.88 7.93
C ALA A 101 5.94 20.36 6.77
N VAL A 102 5.51 19.09 6.88
CA VAL A 102 4.51 18.55 5.97
C VAL A 102 3.19 19.26 6.17
N ARG A 103 2.47 19.47 5.07
CA ARG A 103 1.14 20.07 5.05
C ARG A 103 0.18 19.17 4.30
N CYS A 104 -1.04 19.13 4.79
CA CYS A 104 -2.14 18.49 4.12
C CYS A 104 -3.32 19.41 4.34
N SER A 105 -3.68 20.16 3.29
CA SER A 105 -4.80 21.09 3.30
C SER A 105 -5.28 21.30 1.88
N ALA A 106 -6.50 21.83 1.72
CA ALA A 106 -6.99 22.24 0.39
C ALA A 106 -6.06 23.26 -0.30
N LYS A 107 -5.42 24.16 0.47
CA LYS A 107 -4.50 25.18 -0.06
C LYS A 107 -3.21 24.56 -0.61
N ASP A 108 -2.76 23.48 0.02
CA ASP A 108 -1.57 22.72 -0.38
C ASP A 108 -1.96 21.51 -1.26
N SER A 109 -3.17 21.51 -1.85
CA SER A 109 -3.70 20.43 -2.72
C SER A 109 -3.65 19.03 -2.11
N TYR A 110 -3.64 18.94 -0.78
CA TYR A 110 -3.45 17.69 -0.04
C TYR A 110 -2.17 16.94 -0.45
N GLU A 111 -1.07 17.64 -0.74
CA GLU A 111 0.19 17.07 -1.21
C GLU A 111 0.65 15.87 -0.36
N PHE A 112 0.59 15.97 0.97
CA PHE A 112 1.02 14.86 1.82
C PHE A 112 0.12 13.62 1.70
N ALA A 113 -1.17 13.77 1.41
CA ALA A 113 -2.04 12.64 1.09
C ALA A 113 -1.58 11.96 -0.21
N GLN A 114 -1.21 12.75 -1.22
CA GLN A 114 -0.70 12.21 -2.48
C GLN A 114 0.63 11.47 -2.28
N VAL A 115 1.51 11.97 -1.42
CA VAL A 115 2.75 11.27 -1.03
C VAL A 115 2.43 9.91 -0.40
N LEU A 116 1.50 9.86 0.56
CA LEU A 116 1.06 8.59 1.15
C LEU A 116 0.46 7.64 0.11
N GLY A 117 -0.34 8.16 -0.83
CA GLY A 117 -0.90 7.38 -1.94
C GLY A 117 0.18 6.83 -2.87
N ALA A 118 1.21 7.63 -3.17
CA ALA A 118 2.35 7.18 -3.97
C ALA A 118 3.15 6.08 -3.26
N LEU A 119 3.33 6.18 -1.93
CA LEU A 119 3.98 5.12 -1.13
C LEU A 119 3.14 3.84 -1.08
N GLU A 120 1.81 3.93 -1.01
CA GLU A 120 0.91 2.76 -1.10
C GLU A 120 1.04 2.06 -2.47
N VAL A 121 1.06 2.82 -3.58
CA VAL A 121 1.27 2.26 -4.93
C VAL A 121 2.66 1.65 -5.06
N ALA A 122 3.70 2.37 -4.63
CA ALA A 122 5.07 1.87 -4.69
C ALA A 122 5.23 0.58 -3.86
N GLY A 123 4.70 0.56 -2.63
CA GLY A 123 4.69 -0.61 -1.78
C GLY A 123 3.98 -1.79 -2.45
N TYR A 124 2.82 -1.55 -3.08
CA TYR A 124 2.08 -2.58 -3.80
C TYR A 124 2.85 -3.13 -5.00
N VAL A 125 3.44 -2.27 -5.83
CA VAL A 125 4.25 -2.71 -6.99
C VAL A 125 5.47 -3.51 -6.52
N LEU A 126 6.11 -3.07 -5.44
CA LEU A 126 7.26 -3.77 -4.86
C LEU A 126 6.92 -5.16 -4.33
N LEU A 127 5.65 -5.48 -4.03
CA LEU A 127 5.24 -6.85 -3.66
C LEU A 127 5.63 -7.89 -4.73
N TRP A 128 5.82 -7.48 -5.99
CA TRP A 128 6.13 -8.38 -7.10
C TRP A 128 7.62 -8.53 -7.36
N VAL A 129 8.42 -7.51 -7.04
CA VAL A 129 9.85 -7.45 -7.38
C VAL A 129 10.74 -7.55 -6.15
N PHE A 130 10.39 -6.84 -5.08
CA PHE A 130 11.07 -6.85 -3.78
C PHE A 130 10.05 -7.03 -2.66
N PRO A 131 9.47 -8.25 -2.50
CA PRO A 131 8.25 -8.44 -1.74
C PRO A 131 8.33 -8.01 -0.28
N GLN A 132 9.49 -8.23 0.35
CA GLN A 132 9.74 -7.81 1.73
C GLN A 132 9.73 -6.29 1.89
N LEU A 133 10.36 -5.55 0.96
CA LEU A 133 10.36 -4.09 0.99
C LEU A 133 8.95 -3.53 0.73
N GLY A 134 8.25 -4.07 -0.26
CA GLY A 134 6.88 -3.68 -0.56
C GLY A 134 5.95 -3.90 0.63
N ALA A 135 6.00 -5.08 1.23
CA ALA A 135 5.22 -5.41 2.40
C ALA A 135 5.59 -4.57 3.65
N PHE A 136 6.87 -4.22 3.82
CA PHE A 136 7.30 -3.32 4.88
C PHE A 136 6.69 -1.92 4.73
N ILE A 137 6.75 -1.33 3.53
CA ILE A 137 6.18 0.00 3.27
C ILE A 137 4.68 0.00 3.56
N LEU A 138 3.95 -0.99 3.04
CA LEU A 138 2.51 -1.11 3.28
C LEU A 138 2.18 -1.30 4.76
N THR A 139 2.97 -2.10 5.48
CA THR A 139 2.85 -2.28 6.93
C THR A 139 3.04 -0.96 7.66
N ALA A 140 4.09 -0.20 7.34
CA ALA A 140 4.39 1.07 8.01
C ALA A 140 3.24 2.08 7.86
N ILE A 141 2.68 2.21 6.66
CA ILE A 141 1.53 3.08 6.39
C ILE A 141 0.31 2.63 7.20
N MET A 142 0.00 1.34 7.16
CA MET A 142 -1.18 0.80 7.86
C MET A 142 -1.03 0.86 9.39
N THR A 143 0.18 0.67 9.92
CA THR A 143 0.46 0.88 11.35
C THR A 143 0.21 2.34 11.74
N GLY A 144 0.57 3.31 10.90
CA GLY A 144 0.22 4.72 11.12
C GLY A 144 -1.29 4.94 11.18
N ALA A 145 -2.06 4.32 10.27
CA ALA A 145 -3.51 4.37 10.29
C ALA A 145 -4.09 3.74 11.57
N ILE A 146 -3.64 2.54 11.95
CA ILE A 146 -4.05 1.86 13.20
C ILE A 146 -3.74 2.72 14.42
N HIS A 147 -2.54 3.31 14.47
CA HIS A 147 -2.15 4.21 15.53
C HIS A 147 -3.17 5.35 15.64
N PHE A 148 -3.55 5.98 14.53
CA PHE A 148 -4.56 7.04 14.54
C PHE A 148 -5.91 6.60 15.12
N HIS A 149 -6.45 5.49 14.61
CA HIS A 149 -7.74 4.96 15.08
C HIS A 149 -7.73 4.65 16.59
N LEU A 150 -6.66 4.03 17.08
CA LEU A 150 -6.56 3.65 18.49
C LEU A 150 -6.26 4.84 19.42
N THR A 151 -5.37 5.75 19.02
CA THR A 151 -4.92 6.82 19.91
C THR A 151 -5.81 8.05 19.86
N PHE A 152 -6.33 8.43 18.69
CA PHE A 152 -7.13 9.64 18.52
C PHE A 152 -8.63 9.35 18.48
N LEU A 153 -9.08 8.35 17.70
CA LEU A 153 -10.50 8.03 17.60
C LEU A 153 -11.00 7.17 18.76
N LYS A 154 -10.08 6.51 19.49
CA LYS A 154 -10.40 5.55 20.56
C LYS A 154 -11.27 4.41 20.06
N ASP A 155 -11.10 4.05 18.78
CA ASP A 155 -11.81 2.93 18.18
C ASP A 155 -11.44 1.64 18.91
N LYS A 156 -12.43 0.77 19.10
CA LYS A 156 -12.17 -0.57 19.62
C LYS A 156 -11.55 -1.44 18.52
N PRO A 157 -10.80 -2.50 18.87
CA PRO A 157 -10.16 -3.38 17.89
C PRO A 157 -11.12 -3.94 16.83
N GLU A 158 -12.40 -4.15 17.19
CA GLU A 158 -13.42 -4.67 16.27
C GLU A 158 -13.75 -3.68 15.14
N ALA A 159 -13.54 -2.37 15.34
CA ALA A 159 -13.75 -1.35 14.33
C ALA A 159 -12.59 -1.21 13.33
N ILE A 160 -11.43 -1.83 13.62
CA ILE A 160 -10.21 -1.76 12.78
C ILE A 160 -9.77 -3.13 12.23
N VAL A 161 -10.70 -4.08 12.14
CA VAL A 161 -10.43 -5.46 11.67
C VAL A 161 -9.81 -5.48 10.27
N LEU A 162 -10.24 -4.59 9.38
CA LEU A 162 -9.68 -4.50 8.03
C LEU A 162 -8.20 -4.10 8.08
N GLN A 163 -7.87 -3.07 8.86
CA GLN A 163 -6.50 -2.58 9.02
C GLN A 163 -5.59 -3.66 9.62
N LEU A 164 -6.08 -4.37 10.65
CA LEU A 164 -5.37 -5.50 11.25
C LEU A 164 -5.14 -6.64 10.24
N SER A 165 -6.14 -6.92 9.40
CA SER A 165 -6.03 -7.92 8.33
C SER A 165 -5.00 -7.54 7.28
N LEU A 166 -4.91 -6.26 6.91
CA LEU A 166 -3.92 -5.75 5.96
C LEU A 166 -2.48 -5.79 6.52
N VAL A 167 -2.30 -5.52 7.82
CA VAL A 167 -1.02 -5.74 8.50
C VAL A 167 -0.65 -7.21 8.53
N ALA A 168 -1.58 -8.09 8.90
CA ALA A 168 -1.33 -9.53 8.93
C ALA A 168 -0.98 -10.09 7.55
N ALA A 169 -1.70 -9.67 6.50
CA ALA A 169 -1.40 -10.01 5.11
C ALA A 169 0.01 -9.56 4.70
N SER A 170 0.40 -8.34 5.05
CA SER A 170 1.74 -7.80 4.73
C SER A 170 2.83 -8.56 5.51
N ALA A 171 2.60 -8.86 6.78
CA ALA A 171 3.52 -9.66 7.60
C ALA A 171 3.72 -11.07 7.04
N LEU A 172 2.64 -11.73 6.59
CA LEU A 172 2.71 -13.04 5.94
C LEU A 172 3.56 -12.98 4.67
N VAL A 173 3.45 -11.93 3.85
CA VAL A 173 4.33 -11.76 2.68
C VAL A 173 5.80 -11.64 3.13
N MET A 174 6.10 -10.81 4.13
CA MET A 174 7.48 -10.67 4.63
C MET A 174 8.08 -12.01 5.11
N MET A 175 7.29 -12.82 5.81
CA MET A 175 7.71 -14.11 6.36
C MET A 175 7.84 -15.20 5.29
N LEU A 176 6.92 -15.24 4.34
CA LEU A 176 6.82 -16.35 3.39
C LEU A 176 7.62 -16.12 2.11
N ASP A 177 7.78 -14.88 1.67
CA ASP A 177 8.59 -14.53 0.49
C ASP A 177 10.08 -14.29 0.82
N GLY A 178 10.44 -14.31 2.12
CA GLY A 178 11.82 -14.23 2.60
C GLY A 178 12.63 -15.52 2.51
N ALA A 179 12.06 -16.60 1.95
CA ALA A 179 12.79 -17.84 1.74
C ALA A 179 13.66 -17.72 0.47
N PRO A 180 14.97 -18.04 0.53
CA PRO A 180 15.80 -18.06 -0.68
C PRO A 180 15.17 -19.00 -1.71
N ALA A 181 15.16 -18.59 -2.97
CA ALA A 181 14.66 -19.40 -4.06
C ALA A 181 15.25 -20.82 -4.00
N PRO A 182 14.43 -21.89 -4.03
CA PRO A 182 14.95 -23.25 -4.12
C PRO A 182 15.54 -23.42 -5.52
N GLY A 183 16.84 -23.17 -5.67
CA GLY A 183 17.47 -23.25 -6.99
C GLY A 183 18.89 -22.70 -7.13
N ILE A 184 19.41 -21.90 -6.19
CA ILE A 184 20.85 -21.61 -6.19
C ILE A 184 21.57 -22.79 -5.53
N SER A 185 21.64 -23.88 -6.29
CA SER A 185 22.66 -24.90 -6.12
C SER A 185 23.99 -24.19 -5.91
N LYS A 186 24.63 -24.43 -4.76
CA LYS A 186 26.04 -24.11 -4.59
C LYS A 186 26.78 -24.83 -5.71
N SER A 187 27.12 -24.08 -6.75
CA SER A 187 28.14 -24.49 -7.72
C SER A 187 29.33 -24.96 -6.90
N LYS A 188 29.64 -26.26 -6.98
CA LYS A 188 30.89 -26.82 -6.49
C LYS A 188 32.04 -26.00 -7.08
N ARG A 189 32.65 -25.17 -6.23
CA ARG A 189 34.07 -24.82 -6.28
C ARG A 189 34.64 -25.42 -4.99
N ALA A 190 35.66 -26.27 -4.97
CA ALA A 190 36.58 -26.77 -5.99
C ALA A 190 36.91 -28.23 -5.62
#